data_AF-A0AA36HDG0-F1
#
_entry.id   AF-A0AA36HDG0-F1
#
_cell.length_a   1.000
_cell.length_b   1.000
_cell.length_c   1.000
_cell.angle_alpha   90.00
_cell.angle_beta   90.00
_cell.angle_gamma   90.00
#
_symmetry.space_group_name_H-M   'P 1'
#
loop_
_entity.id
_entity.type
_entity.pdbx_description
1 polymer ?
#
loop_
_entity_poly.entity_id
_entity_poly.type
_entity_poly.pdbx_seq_one_letter_code
_entity_poly.pdbx_strand_id
1 'polypeptide(L)'
;MALLQKTLLFIAAWSRVDAFEADDYTFGQFCRRPPNFGAGKLIATDICEVTYDVEMDTNLAAASFCEQQHPYSLKSFGRNGAKTICTIGSYFKCKESEVLIDKTCYIVKEEKTILTAFTQSGCGSRHTVHKFKSQFEQKWVATFFTKHPMLWIANSPADSITKHLKFALRKGKAKHMSIVAVL
;
A
#
# COMPACT_ATOMS: atom_id res chain seq x y z
N MET A 1 -9.45 -4.44 -37.13
CA MET A 1 -8.87 -5.16 -35.96
C MET A 1 -8.15 -4.14 -35.09
N ALA A 2 -8.73 -3.74 -33.96
CA ALA A 2 -8.09 -2.79 -33.06
C ALA A 2 -6.92 -3.47 -32.34
N LEU A 3 -5.70 -2.95 -32.55
CA LEU A 3 -4.56 -3.25 -31.69
C LEU A 3 -4.92 -2.75 -30.29
N LEU A 4 -5.24 -3.67 -29.38
CA LEU A 4 -5.28 -3.39 -27.95
C LEU A 4 -3.91 -2.84 -27.53
N GLN A 5 -3.81 -1.52 -27.42
CA GLN A 5 -2.73 -0.87 -26.69
C GLN A 5 -2.71 -1.50 -25.30
N LYS A 6 -1.69 -2.32 -25.03
CA LYS A 6 -1.43 -2.89 -23.72
C LYS A 6 -0.86 -1.78 -22.84
N THR A 7 -1.73 -1.07 -22.12
CA THR A 7 -1.32 -0.07 -21.12
C THR A 7 -0.37 -0.71 -20.10
N LEU A 8 0.79 -0.10 -19.86
CA LEU A 8 1.72 -0.51 -18.81
C LEU A 8 1.45 0.35 -17.58
N LEU A 9 1.28 -0.27 -16.42
CA LEU A 9 1.03 0.43 -15.16
C LEU A 9 2.22 0.24 -14.23
N PHE A 10 2.73 1.31 -13.64
CA PHE A 10 3.82 1.25 -12.67
C PHE A 10 3.50 2.03 -11.41
N ILE A 11 4.10 1.61 -10.30
CA ILE A 11 3.99 2.33 -9.04
C ILE A 11 5.13 3.33 -8.99
N ALA A 12 4.78 4.60 -8.89
CA ALA A 12 5.70 5.68 -8.62
C ALA A 12 5.55 6.10 -7.15
N ALA A 13 6.67 6.40 -6.50
CA ALA A 13 6.71 6.78 -5.10
C ALA A 13 7.56 8.03 -4.88
N TRP A 14 7.19 8.81 -3.88
CA TRP A 14 8.03 9.87 -3.33
C TRP A 14 7.83 9.97 -1.81
N SER A 15 8.91 10.21 -1.09
CA SER A 15 8.96 10.31 0.37
C SER A 15 8.71 11.71 0.93
N ARG A 16 8.38 12.72 0.11
CA ARG A 16 7.98 14.03 0.63
C ARG A 16 6.47 14.04 0.89
N VAL A 17 6.15 13.91 2.16
CA VAL A 17 4.82 14.09 2.72
C VAL A 17 4.75 15.46 3.39
N ASP A 18 3.66 16.19 3.17
CA ASP A 18 3.43 17.45 3.87
C ASP A 18 2.86 17.14 5.26
N ALA A 19 3.48 17.69 6.31
CA ALA A 19 3.07 17.48 7.70
C ALA A 19 1.94 18.45 8.07
N PHE A 20 0.69 18.04 7.93
CA PHE A 20 -0.51 18.78 8.32
C PHE A 20 -1.56 17.81 8.89
N GLU A 21 -2.56 18.33 9.63
CA GLU A 21 -3.75 17.54 10.02
C GLU A 21 -4.37 16.92 8.76
N ALA A 22 -4.19 15.61 8.62
CA ALA A 22 -4.59 14.91 7.41
C ALA A 22 -6.12 14.81 7.37
N ASP A 23 -6.76 15.63 6.53
CA ASP A 23 -8.10 15.35 5.99
C ASP A 23 -8.08 14.25 4.92
N ASP A 24 -6.99 13.46 4.87
CA ASP A 24 -6.68 12.57 3.76
C ASP A 24 -7.83 11.57 3.56
N TYR A 25 -8.47 11.69 2.40
CA TYR A 25 -9.55 10.81 1.95
C TYR A 25 -9.16 9.34 2.10
N THR A 26 -7.89 8.99 1.87
CA THR A 26 -7.36 7.63 2.01
C THR A 26 -7.41 7.14 3.45
N PHE A 27 -6.98 7.96 4.42
CA PHE A 27 -7.04 7.64 5.84
C PHE A 27 -8.48 7.49 6.32
N GLY A 28 -9.35 8.42 5.91
CA GLY A 28 -10.78 8.34 6.21
C GLY A 28 -11.45 7.09 5.63
N GLN A 29 -11.10 6.69 4.39
CA GLN A 29 -11.60 5.46 3.78
C GLN A 29 -11.07 4.21 4.47
N PHE A 30 -9.79 4.18 4.82
CA PHE A 30 -9.23 3.09 5.62
C PHE A 30 -9.98 2.96 6.95
N CYS A 31 -10.21 4.08 7.65
CA CYS A 31 -10.91 4.04 8.93
C CYS A 31 -12.35 3.54 8.80
N ARG A 32 -13.05 3.88 7.71
CA ARG A 32 -14.42 3.39 7.47
C ARG A 32 -14.48 1.91 7.11
N ARG A 33 -13.42 1.38 6.49
CA ARG A 33 -13.36 0.01 5.99
C ARG A 33 -11.96 -0.58 6.20
N PRO A 34 -11.54 -0.79 7.46
CA PRO A 34 -10.23 -1.34 7.71
C PRO A 34 -10.18 -2.79 7.24
N PRO A 35 -9.02 -3.27 6.77
CA PRO A 35 -8.86 -4.63 6.28
C PRO A 35 -8.95 -5.65 7.43
N ASN A 36 -8.95 -6.93 7.07
CA ASN A 36 -8.92 -8.05 8.02
C ASN A 36 -10.05 -8.03 9.06
N PHE A 37 -11.26 -7.68 8.60
CA PHE A 37 -12.49 -7.66 9.43
C PHE A 37 -12.44 -6.68 10.61
N GLY A 38 -11.56 -5.67 10.55
CA GLY A 38 -11.59 -4.59 11.52
C GLY A 38 -12.88 -3.76 11.41
N ALA A 39 -13.30 -3.19 12.53
CA ALA A 39 -14.33 -2.16 12.59
C ALA A 39 -13.67 -0.85 13.03
N GLY A 40 -13.66 0.15 12.14
CA GLY A 40 -13.03 1.43 12.41
C GLY A 40 -14.01 2.55 12.75
N LYS A 41 -13.56 3.47 13.59
CA LYS A 41 -14.29 4.65 14.06
C LYS A 41 -13.35 5.84 14.06
N LEU A 42 -13.68 6.88 13.30
CA LEU A 42 -12.96 8.15 13.36
C LEU A 42 -13.26 8.83 14.71
N ILE A 43 -12.21 9.10 15.49
CA ILE A 43 -12.28 9.84 16.75
C ILE A 43 -12.00 11.32 16.49
N ALA A 44 -11.07 11.62 15.58
CA ALA A 44 -10.78 12.94 15.07
C ALA A 44 -10.52 12.86 13.56
N THR A 45 -10.25 14.00 12.92
CA THR A 45 -9.92 14.09 11.47
C THR A 45 -8.74 13.18 11.11
N ASP A 46 -7.72 13.14 11.97
CA ASP A 46 -6.46 12.46 11.78
C ASP A 46 -6.26 11.25 12.72
N ILE A 47 -7.28 10.88 13.52
CA ILE A 47 -7.22 9.78 14.49
C ILE A 47 -8.37 8.80 14.25
N CYS A 48 -8.01 7.52 14.09
CA CYS A 48 -8.93 6.42 13.91
C CYS A 48 -8.69 5.36 14.97
N GLU A 49 -9.76 4.86 15.58
CA GLU A 49 -9.73 3.64 16.38
C GLU A 49 -10.23 2.48 15.53
N VAL A 50 -9.45 1.40 15.47
CA VAL A 50 -9.82 0.17 14.77
C VAL A 50 -9.90 -0.95 15.78
N THR A 51 -11.06 -1.60 15.86
CA THR A 51 -11.30 -2.76 16.71
C THR A 51 -11.24 -4.02 15.85
N TYR A 52 -10.46 -5.00 16.29
CA TYR A 52 -10.39 -6.33 15.72
C TYR A 52 -10.96 -7.34 16.72
N ASP A 53 -11.83 -8.23 16.26
CA ASP A 53 -12.34 -9.36 17.06
C ASP A 53 -11.29 -10.49 17.12
N VAL A 54 -10.13 -10.16 17.68
CA VAL A 54 -9.00 -11.08 17.89
C VAL A 54 -8.47 -10.88 19.30
N GLU A 55 -8.36 -11.98 20.03
CA GLU A 55 -7.77 -12.01 21.37
C GLU A 55 -6.25 -12.07 21.30
N MET A 56 -5.58 -11.28 22.15
CA MET A 56 -4.12 -11.22 22.24
C MET A 56 -3.66 -11.54 23.65
N ASP A 57 -2.82 -12.56 23.78
CA ASP A 57 -2.36 -13.07 25.07
C ASP A 57 -1.56 -12.04 25.88
N THR A 58 -0.85 -11.14 25.20
CA THR A 58 0.01 -10.13 25.83
C THR A 58 -0.17 -8.75 25.21
N ASN A 59 0.20 -7.72 25.98
CA ASN A 59 0.27 -6.34 25.47
C ASN A 59 1.29 -6.22 24.32
N LEU A 60 2.38 -6.97 24.36
CA LEU A 60 3.38 -6.99 23.28
C LEU A 60 2.82 -7.61 22.00
N ALA A 61 2.04 -8.69 22.12
CA ALA A 61 1.35 -9.31 20.99
C ALA A 61 0.31 -8.35 20.38
N ALA A 62 -0.47 -7.65 21.23
CA ALA A 62 -1.42 -6.64 20.77
C ALA A 62 -0.73 -5.47 20.05
N ALA A 63 0.38 -4.97 20.58
CA ALA A 63 1.17 -3.92 19.93
C ALA A 63 1.68 -4.37 18.56
N SER A 64 2.34 -5.52 18.50
CA SER A 64 2.89 -6.09 17.25
C SER A 64 1.79 -6.39 16.23
N PHE A 65 0.64 -6.88 16.69
CA PHE A 65 -0.53 -7.07 15.83
C PHE A 65 -0.98 -5.74 15.24
N CYS A 66 -1.22 -4.72 16.07
CA CYS A 66 -1.67 -3.41 15.61
C CYS A 66 -0.71 -2.82 14.58
N GLU A 67 0.60 -2.84 14.83
CA GLU A 67 1.62 -2.35 13.90
C GLU A 67 1.55 -3.03 12.51
N GLN A 68 1.10 -4.28 12.44
CA GLN A 68 0.99 -5.03 11.18
C GLN A 68 -0.36 -4.84 10.46
N GLN A 69 -1.37 -4.29 11.14
CA GLN A 69 -2.74 -4.16 10.62
C GLN A 69 -3.06 -2.82 9.97
N HIS A 70 -2.13 -1.87 9.95
CA HIS A 70 -2.31 -0.60 9.24
C HIS A 70 -0.99 -0.10 8.65
N PRO A 71 -1.04 0.81 7.66
CA PRO A 71 0.14 1.51 7.16
C PRO A 71 0.41 2.83 7.91
N TYR A 72 -0.42 3.22 8.87
CA TYR A 72 -0.34 4.54 9.55
C TYR A 72 0.50 4.51 10.82
N SER A 73 0.61 5.64 11.54
CA SER A 73 1.32 5.68 12.82
C SER A 73 0.47 5.10 13.94
N LEU A 74 0.95 4.06 14.63
CA LEU A 74 0.31 3.53 15.83
C LEU A 74 0.41 4.58 16.95
N LYS A 75 -0.72 4.93 17.56
CA LYS A 75 -0.81 5.86 18.70
C LYS A 75 -0.93 5.13 20.02
N SER A 76 -1.78 4.12 20.06
CA SER A 76 -1.98 3.27 21.23
C SER A 76 -2.59 1.94 20.81
N PHE A 77 -2.48 0.96 21.71
CA PHE A 77 -3.09 -0.35 21.56
C PHE A 77 -3.75 -0.74 22.88
N GLY A 78 -4.80 -1.54 22.81
CA GLY A 78 -5.58 -1.97 23.95
C GLY A 78 -6.14 -3.37 23.76
N ARG A 79 -6.50 -3.99 24.87
CA ARG A 79 -7.17 -5.30 24.91
C ARG A 79 -8.47 -5.15 25.68
N ASN A 80 -9.56 -5.67 25.12
CA ASN A 80 -10.87 -5.68 25.75
C ASN A 80 -11.53 -7.04 25.54
N GLY A 81 -11.26 -7.98 26.46
CA GLY A 81 -11.67 -9.37 26.32
C GLY A 81 -11.11 -9.98 25.04
N ALA A 82 -11.98 -10.59 24.23
CA ALA A 82 -11.64 -11.20 22.95
C ALA A 82 -11.40 -10.19 21.80
N LYS A 83 -11.11 -8.92 22.13
CA LYS A 83 -10.91 -7.84 21.16
C LYS A 83 -9.58 -7.14 21.37
N THR A 84 -8.97 -6.76 20.25
CA THR A 84 -7.77 -5.92 20.19
C THR A 84 -8.15 -4.59 19.55
N ILE A 85 -7.80 -3.49 20.23
CA ILE A 85 -8.13 -2.13 19.80
C ILE A 85 -6.83 -1.43 19.43
N CYS A 86 -6.77 -0.86 18.22
CA CYS A 86 -5.63 -0.12 17.70
C CYS A 86 -6.04 1.32 17.44
N THR A 87 -5.43 2.29 18.11
CA THR A 87 -5.59 3.71 17.78
C THR A 87 -4.46 4.13 16.87
N ILE A 88 -4.80 4.65 15.70
CA ILE A 88 -3.86 5.03 14.66
C ILE A 88 -4.07 6.48 14.27
N GLY A 89 -3.03 7.12 13.76
CA GLY A 89 -3.15 8.47 13.22
C GLY A 89 -2.29 8.73 12.00
N SER A 90 -2.67 9.77 11.26
CA SER A 90 -1.96 10.25 10.08
C SER A 90 -1.58 11.72 10.24
N TYR A 91 -0.28 12.01 10.33
CA TYR A 91 0.25 13.39 10.37
C TYR A 91 0.65 13.92 9.00
N PHE A 92 0.43 13.11 7.99
CA PHE A 92 0.99 13.28 6.66
C PHE A 92 -0.14 13.31 5.65
N LYS A 93 -0.05 14.24 4.71
CA LYS A 93 -0.95 14.33 3.58
C LYS A 93 -0.17 14.09 2.29
N CYS A 94 -0.69 13.21 1.45
CA CYS A 94 -0.28 13.07 0.06
C CYS A 94 -1.15 13.95 -0.85
N LYS A 95 -0.77 14.14 -2.12
CA LYS A 95 -1.67 14.81 -3.07
C LYS A 95 -2.94 13.98 -3.29
N GLU A 96 -4.02 14.61 -3.74
CA GLU A 96 -5.35 13.97 -3.86
C GLU A 96 -5.36 12.65 -4.66
N SER A 97 -4.46 12.48 -5.62
CA SER A 97 -4.36 11.26 -6.44
C SER A 97 -3.37 10.21 -5.90
N GLU A 98 -2.72 10.49 -4.78
CA GLU A 98 -1.69 9.68 -4.15
C GLU A 98 -2.24 8.99 -2.90
N VAL A 99 -1.67 7.85 -2.56
CA VAL A 99 -2.01 7.03 -1.40
C VAL A 99 -0.86 7.08 -0.42
N LEU A 100 -1.11 7.48 0.82
CA LEU A 100 -0.13 7.40 1.89
C LEU A 100 0.00 5.96 2.40
N ILE A 101 1.21 5.41 2.35
CA ILE A 101 1.57 4.16 3.03
C ILE A 101 2.84 4.41 3.84
N ASP A 102 2.77 4.22 5.16
CA ASP A 102 3.79 4.63 6.12
C ASP A 102 4.13 6.12 6.00
N LYS A 103 5.27 6.46 5.42
CA LYS A 103 5.75 7.83 5.21
C LYS A 103 6.02 8.15 3.74
N THR A 104 5.41 7.39 2.84
CA THR A 104 5.65 7.50 1.40
C THR A 104 4.32 7.64 0.67
N CYS A 105 4.28 8.58 -0.29
CA CYS A 105 3.14 8.77 -1.18
C CYS A 105 3.32 7.92 -2.44
N TYR A 106 2.28 7.15 -2.76
CA TYR A 106 2.27 6.22 -3.88
C TYR A 106 1.22 6.63 -4.90
N ILE A 107 1.56 6.47 -6.17
CA ILE A 107 0.62 6.65 -7.26
C ILE A 107 0.86 5.60 -8.34
N VAL A 108 -0.22 5.09 -8.92
CA VAL A 108 -0.14 4.28 -10.13
C VAL A 108 -0.17 5.21 -11.33
N LYS A 109 0.83 5.06 -12.19
CA LYS A 109 0.96 5.82 -13.43
C LYS A 109 0.82 4.88 -14.62
N GLU A 110 0.16 5.38 -15.66
CA GLU A 110 0.01 4.67 -16.93
C GLU A 110 1.07 5.16 -17.92
N GLU A 111 1.89 4.24 -18.43
CA GLU A 111 2.77 4.48 -19.57
C GLU A 111 2.07 3.98 -20.84
N LYS A 112 1.78 4.89 -21.77
CA LYS A 112 1.14 4.57 -23.05
C LYS A 112 2.14 4.00 -24.07
N THR A 113 3.44 4.10 -23.80
CA THR A 113 4.50 3.73 -24.72
C THR A 113 5.02 2.31 -24.40
N ILE A 114 4.69 1.33 -25.26
CA ILE A 114 4.86 -0.11 -25.02
C ILE A 114 6.28 -0.64 -25.26
N LEU A 115 7.22 0.18 -25.72
CA LEU A 115 8.43 -0.34 -26.32
C LEU A 115 9.64 -0.22 -25.37
N THR A 116 9.94 -1.36 -24.74
CA THR A 116 11.27 -1.85 -24.33
C THR A 116 11.80 -1.58 -22.93
N ALA A 117 11.45 -0.50 -22.22
CA ALA A 117 11.84 -0.32 -20.82
C ALA A 117 11.02 0.78 -20.15
N PHE A 118 10.82 0.66 -18.84
CA PHE A 118 10.36 1.80 -18.03
C PHE A 118 11.36 2.97 -18.16
N THR A 119 10.87 4.20 -18.32
CA THR A 119 11.71 5.41 -18.33
C THR A 119 11.36 6.31 -17.16
N GLN A 120 12.36 6.80 -16.42
CA GLN A 120 12.17 7.67 -15.25
C GLN A 120 11.30 8.90 -15.55
N SER A 121 11.27 9.36 -16.80
CA SER A 121 10.36 10.40 -17.30
C SER A 121 8.88 10.08 -17.12
N GLY A 122 8.46 8.81 -17.20
CA GLY A 122 7.07 8.41 -17.00
C GLY A 122 6.54 8.73 -15.60
N CYS A 123 7.40 8.71 -14.58
CA CYS A 123 7.03 9.07 -13.20
C CYS A 123 6.78 10.58 -13.01
N GLY A 124 7.27 11.42 -13.93
CA GLY A 124 7.36 12.86 -13.76
C GLY A 124 8.50 13.29 -12.84
N SER A 125 8.63 14.59 -12.60
CA SER A 125 9.74 15.18 -11.84
C SER A 125 9.73 14.92 -10.34
N ARG A 126 8.58 14.47 -9.82
CA ARG A 126 8.32 14.32 -8.38
C ARG A 126 8.47 12.88 -7.90
N HIS A 127 8.30 11.89 -8.76
CA HIS A 127 8.27 10.50 -8.34
C HIS A 127 9.40 9.70 -8.99
N THR A 128 9.79 8.62 -8.34
CA THR A 128 10.66 7.58 -8.92
C THR A 128 9.89 6.28 -8.97
N VAL A 129 10.28 5.35 -9.84
CA VAL A 129 9.68 4.01 -9.77
C VAL A 129 9.97 3.43 -8.42
N HIS A 130 8.93 2.90 -7.82
CA HIS A 130 9.01 2.38 -6.50
C HIS A 130 9.82 1.08 -6.46
N LYS A 131 10.75 1.01 -5.52
CA LYS A 131 11.43 -0.22 -5.11
C LYS A 131 10.97 -0.55 -3.69
N PHE A 132 10.31 -1.68 -3.53
CA PHE A 132 9.92 -2.22 -2.23
C PHE A 132 11.14 -2.47 -1.35
N LYS A 133 11.02 -2.07 -0.08
CA LYS A 133 12.01 -2.18 1.00
C LYS A 133 11.56 -3.15 2.08
N SER A 134 10.26 -3.40 2.23
CA SER A 134 9.73 -4.40 3.18
C SER A 134 8.50 -5.17 2.66
N GLN A 135 8.28 -6.39 3.18
CA GLN A 135 7.05 -7.15 2.92
C GLN A 135 5.81 -6.40 3.43
N PHE A 136 5.97 -5.61 4.48
CA PHE A 136 4.93 -4.74 5.01
C PHE A 136 4.43 -3.74 3.96
N GLU A 137 5.35 -3.00 3.34
CA GLU A 137 5.05 -2.04 2.27
C GLU A 137 4.37 -2.71 1.08
N GLN A 138 4.88 -3.87 0.67
CA GLN A 138 4.32 -4.67 -0.41
C GLN A 138 2.87 -5.12 -0.13
N LYS A 139 2.59 -5.61 1.09
CA LYS A 139 1.23 -5.97 1.53
C LYS A 139 0.27 -4.79 1.39
N TRP A 140 0.69 -3.61 1.85
CA TRP A 140 -0.15 -2.41 1.83
C TRP A 140 -0.37 -1.87 0.42
N VAL A 141 0.66 -1.83 -0.41
CA VAL A 141 0.53 -1.46 -1.82
C VAL A 141 -0.43 -2.42 -2.54
N ALA A 142 -0.32 -3.73 -2.32
CA ALA A 142 -1.27 -4.69 -2.89
C ALA A 142 -2.71 -4.47 -2.42
N THR A 143 -2.91 -3.98 -1.19
CA THR A 143 -4.22 -3.70 -0.59
C THR A 143 -4.86 -2.44 -1.17
N PHE A 144 -4.11 -1.34 -1.31
CA PHE A 144 -4.65 -0.09 -1.84
C PHE A 144 -4.85 -0.11 -3.37
N PHE A 145 -3.99 -0.83 -4.09
CA PHE A 145 -4.00 -0.85 -5.55
C PHE A 145 -4.62 -2.13 -6.14
N THR A 146 -5.56 -2.75 -5.42
CA THR A 146 -6.26 -3.99 -5.84
C THR A 146 -6.93 -3.92 -7.22
N LYS A 147 -7.31 -2.71 -7.67
CA LYS A 147 -7.86 -2.48 -9.02
C LYS A 147 -6.86 -2.69 -10.14
N HIS A 148 -5.56 -2.74 -9.83
CA HIS A 148 -4.48 -2.92 -10.79
C HIS A 148 -3.88 -4.32 -10.64
N PRO A 149 -4.23 -5.27 -11.52
CA PRO A 149 -3.84 -6.67 -11.35
C PRO A 149 -2.34 -6.91 -11.57
N MET A 150 -1.66 -5.99 -12.23
CA MET A 150 -0.21 -6.01 -12.49
C MET A 150 0.35 -4.59 -12.42
N LEU A 151 1.43 -4.43 -11.66
CA LEU A 151 2.17 -3.18 -11.51
C LEU A 151 3.67 -3.45 -11.70
N TRP A 152 4.33 -2.59 -12.47
CA TRP A 152 5.78 -2.56 -12.57
C TRP A 152 6.41 -1.87 -11.37
N ILE A 153 7.52 -2.44 -10.91
CA ILE A 153 8.36 -1.94 -9.82
C ILE A 153 9.84 -1.99 -10.22
N ALA A 154 10.68 -1.29 -9.46
CA ALA A 154 12.13 -1.21 -9.69
C ALA A 154 12.93 -2.32 -8.98
N ASN A 155 12.29 -3.22 -8.23
CA ASN A 155 12.98 -4.40 -7.69
C ASN A 155 13.36 -5.35 -8.82
N SER A 156 14.47 -6.06 -8.64
CA SER A 156 14.94 -7.16 -9.49
C SER A 156 14.57 -8.53 -8.90
N PRO A 157 14.60 -9.63 -9.68
CA PRO A 157 14.30 -10.96 -9.15
C PRO A 157 15.32 -11.44 -8.11
N ALA A 158 16.51 -10.84 -8.10
CA ALA A 158 17.55 -11.13 -7.12
C ALA A 158 17.28 -10.48 -5.75
N ASP A 159 16.40 -9.47 -5.68
CA ASP A 159 16.06 -8.83 -4.41
C ASP A 159 15.25 -9.81 -3.53
N SER A 160 15.71 -10.08 -2.32
CA SER A 160 15.11 -11.06 -1.38
C SER A 160 13.61 -10.82 -1.10
N ILE A 161 13.19 -9.56 -1.16
CA ILE A 161 11.81 -9.11 -0.99
C ILE A 161 10.85 -9.54 -2.11
N THR A 162 11.38 -9.99 -3.26
CA THR A 162 10.56 -10.43 -4.40
C THR A 162 10.43 -11.94 -4.49
N LYS A 163 11.05 -12.71 -3.60
CA LYS A 163 11.06 -14.18 -3.63
C LYS A 163 9.67 -14.83 -3.60
N HIS A 164 8.70 -14.16 -2.99
CA HIS A 164 7.31 -14.61 -2.83
C HIS A 164 6.37 -13.98 -3.86
N LEU A 165 6.88 -13.10 -4.74
CA LEU A 165 6.11 -12.57 -5.85
C LEU A 165 6.03 -13.58 -6.98
N LYS A 166 4.81 -13.74 -7.53
CA LYS A 166 4.64 -14.49 -8.77
C LYS A 166 5.03 -13.58 -9.93
N PHE A 167 6.17 -13.86 -10.54
CA PHE A 167 6.63 -13.16 -11.73
C PHE A 167 5.83 -13.61 -12.95
N ALA A 168 5.21 -12.67 -13.66
CA ALA A 168 4.67 -12.94 -14.98
C ALA A 168 5.78 -12.80 -16.03
N LEU A 169 6.63 -13.83 -16.19
CA LEU A 169 7.48 -13.92 -17.37
C LEU A 169 6.57 -14.21 -18.57
N ARG A 170 6.47 -13.25 -19.49
CA ARG A 170 5.65 -13.38 -20.70
C ARG A 170 6.18 -14.50 -21.59
N LYS A 171 5.61 -15.69 -21.47
CA LYS A 171 5.12 -16.54 -22.58
C LYS A 171 4.24 -17.67 -22.00
N GLY A 172 2.93 -17.55 -22.23
CA GLY A 172 2.02 -18.69 -22.20
C GLY A 172 1.42 -19.09 -20.85
N LYS A 173 0.59 -18.21 -20.27
CA LYS A 173 -0.51 -18.47 -19.29
C LYS A 173 -0.16 -19.19 -17.97
N ALA A 174 -0.29 -18.46 -16.87
CA ALA A 174 -0.79 -18.97 -15.58
C ALA A 174 -1.45 -17.84 -14.77
N LYS A 175 -2.60 -18.09 -14.14
CA LYS A 175 -3.34 -17.16 -13.28
C LYS A 175 -3.18 -17.59 -11.82
N HIS A 176 -2.66 -16.68 -11.00
CA HIS A 176 -3.02 -16.51 -9.59
C HIS A 176 -2.83 -15.01 -9.26
N MET A 177 -3.93 -14.30 -9.00
CA MET A 177 -3.97 -12.90 -8.51
C MET A 177 -3.27 -12.86 -7.14
N SER A 178 -2.42 -11.92 -6.75
CA SER A 178 -2.17 -10.53 -7.14
C SER A 178 -0.71 -10.38 -7.59
N ILE A 179 -0.44 -9.81 -8.77
CA ILE A 179 0.88 -9.93 -9.42
C ILE A 179 1.62 -8.59 -9.40
N VAL A 180 2.89 -8.63 -9.02
CA VAL A 180 3.86 -7.54 -9.15
C VAL A 180 4.87 -7.98 -10.22
N ALA A 181 5.05 -7.19 -11.27
CA ALA A 181 5.93 -7.52 -12.39
C ALA A 181 7.29 -6.82 -12.22
N VAL A 182 8.35 -7.59 -12.48
CA VAL A 182 9.76 -7.18 -12.38
C VAL A 182 10.39 -7.22 -13.77
N LEU A 183 11.29 -6.27 -14.01
CA LEU A 183 12.11 -6.09 -15.22
C LEU A 183 13.00 -7.29 -15.53
#